data_AF-A0A3D4WVZ8-F1
#
_entry.id   AF-A0A3D4WVZ8-F1
#
_cell.length_a   1.000
_cell.length_b   1.000
_cell.length_c   1.000
_cell.angle_alpha   90.00
_cell.angle_beta   90.00
_cell.angle_gamma   90.00
#
_symmetry.space_group_name_H-M   'P 1'
#
loop_
_entity.id
_entity.type
_entity.pdbx_description
1 polymer ?
#
loop_
_entity_poly.entity_id
_entity_poly.type
_entity_poly.pdbx_seq_one_letter_code
_entity_poly.pdbx_strand_id
1 'polypeptide(L)'
;MSLFGADMAGRNFVRDFLANPHAAQLVDNWPEVAWAGLDRLRAHLDRSPFDAELAQLIALAEATLASTPRPAAPPAQLTVCPWFRLGDVLIRTIVVAARFDAPAEVTLDELRIELIYPADAEAEQYFRQAASRTG
;
A
#
# COMPACT_ATOMS: atom_id res chain seq x y z
N MET A 1 -9.43 -2.15 14.01
CA MET A 1 -9.08 -1.20 12.93
C MET A 1 -9.59 -1.80 11.63
N SER A 2 -10.34 -1.04 10.82
CA SER A 2 -10.78 -1.54 9.52
C SER A 2 -9.64 -1.37 8.50
N LEU A 3 -9.37 -2.42 7.71
CA LEU A 3 -8.40 -2.38 6.61
C LEU A 3 -8.99 -1.79 5.32
N PHE A 4 -10.31 -1.83 5.19
CA PHE A 4 -11.07 -1.41 4.01
C PHE A 4 -12.35 -0.67 4.44
N GLY A 5 -12.94 0.12 3.54
CA GLY A 5 -14.23 0.79 3.77
C GLY A 5 -14.15 2.32 3.83
N ALA A 6 -15.30 2.97 4.05
CA ALA A 6 -15.47 4.42 3.94
C ALA A 6 -14.59 5.22 4.92
N ASP A 7 -14.30 4.66 6.10
CA ASP A 7 -13.46 5.28 7.14
C ASP A 7 -12.00 5.52 6.71
N MET A 8 -11.59 5.00 5.55
CA MET A 8 -10.25 5.18 4.99
C MET A 8 -10.12 6.41 4.09
N ALA A 9 -11.23 7.04 3.66
CA ALA A 9 -11.19 8.17 2.75
C ALA A 9 -10.47 9.40 3.38
N GLY A 10 -9.60 10.04 2.60
CA GLY A 10 -8.84 11.22 3.05
C GLY A 10 -7.63 10.91 3.95
N ARG A 11 -7.32 9.63 4.21
CA ARG A 11 -6.17 9.22 5.02
C ARG A 11 -4.96 8.90 4.15
N ASN A 12 -3.76 9.15 4.69
CA ASN A 12 -2.52 8.67 4.09
C ASN A 12 -2.24 7.25 4.59
N PHE A 13 -2.58 6.25 3.76
CA PHE A 13 -2.43 4.83 4.08
C PHE A 13 -1.00 4.46 4.49
N VAL A 14 0.02 5.03 3.84
CA VAL A 14 1.42 4.77 4.17
C VAL A 14 1.74 5.26 5.58
N ARG A 15 1.35 6.49 5.90
CA ARG A 15 1.54 7.08 7.23
C ARG A 15 0.84 6.25 8.30
N ASP A 16 -0.38 5.78 8.03
CA ASP A 16 -1.14 4.95 8.96
C ASP A 16 -0.42 3.62 9.28
N PHE A 17 0.13 2.95 8.27
CA PHE A 17 0.87 1.69 8.46
C PHE A 17 2.22 1.88 9.15
N LEU A 18 2.90 3.00 8.91
CA LEU A 18 4.19 3.30 9.54
C LEU A 18 4.05 3.80 10.97
N ALA A 19 3.00 4.58 11.27
CA ALA A 19 2.76 5.15 12.60
C ALA A 19 2.09 4.17 13.57
N ASN A 20 1.46 3.11 13.06
CA ASN A 20 0.78 2.11 13.88
C ASN A 20 1.44 0.73 13.74
N PRO A 21 2.24 0.28 14.74
CA PRO A 21 2.86 -1.03 14.74
C PRO A 21 1.87 -2.19 14.58
N HIS A 22 0.62 -2.03 15.04
CA HIS A 22 -0.42 -3.06 14.87
C HIS A 22 -0.92 -3.17 13.43
N ALA A 23 -0.83 -2.10 12.62
CA ALA A 23 -1.20 -2.16 11.21
C ALA A 23 -0.22 -3.02 10.41
N ALA A 24 1.09 -2.85 10.67
CA ALA A 24 2.14 -3.67 10.07
C ALA A 24 2.00 -5.15 10.41
N GLN A 25 1.59 -5.48 11.64
CA GLN A 25 1.33 -6.88 12.07
C GLN A 25 0.22 -7.58 11.31
N LEU A 26 -0.67 -6.83 10.65
CA LEU A 26 -1.72 -7.42 9.80
C LEU A 26 -1.19 -7.85 8.44
N VAL A 27 0.02 -7.45 8.05
CA VAL A 27 0.63 -7.78 6.75
C VAL A 27 1.65 -8.90 6.96
N ASP A 28 1.32 -10.09 6.47
CA ASP A 28 2.13 -11.30 6.64
C ASP A 28 3.50 -11.17 5.95
N ASN A 29 3.53 -10.54 4.78
CA ASN A 29 4.72 -10.21 4.00
C ASN A 29 5.14 -8.74 4.17
N TRP A 30 5.14 -8.26 5.43
CA TRP A 30 5.43 -6.85 5.74
C TRP A 30 6.76 -6.34 5.16
N PRO A 31 7.91 -7.03 5.29
CA PRO A 31 9.17 -6.54 4.75
C PRO A 31 9.09 -6.24 3.25
N GLU A 32 8.49 -7.14 2.46
CA GLU A 32 8.32 -6.98 1.03
C GLU A 32 7.46 -5.76 0.70
N VAL A 33 6.30 -5.64 1.37
CA VAL A 33 5.34 -4.57 1.12
C VAL A 33 5.91 -3.21 1.52
N ALA A 34 6.55 -3.12 2.68
CA ALA A 34 7.05 -1.87 3.22
C ALA A 34 8.25 -1.34 2.42
N TRP A 35 9.20 -2.21 2.06
CA TRP A 35 10.33 -1.82 1.21
C TRP A 35 9.87 -1.42 -0.20
N ALA A 36 8.92 -2.15 -0.81
CA ALA A 36 8.35 -1.76 -2.09
C ALA A 36 7.54 -0.44 -2.00
N GLY A 37 6.89 -0.18 -0.87
CA GLY A 37 6.27 1.12 -0.58
C GLY A 37 7.27 2.25 -0.54
N LEU A 38 8.37 2.08 0.22
CA LEU A 38 9.45 3.08 0.30
C LEU A 38 10.11 3.34 -1.05
N ASP A 39 10.38 2.31 -1.84
CA ASP A 39 10.94 2.48 -3.20
C ASP A 39 9.99 3.28 -4.11
N ARG A 40 8.67 3.06 -3.99
CA ARG A 40 7.67 3.87 -4.72
C ARG A 40 7.67 5.33 -4.28
N LEU A 41 7.80 5.62 -2.98
CA LEU A 41 7.88 7.00 -2.47
C LEU A 41 9.12 7.72 -2.99
N ARG A 42 10.28 7.06 -2.96
CA ARG A 42 11.54 7.62 -3.49
C ARG A 42 11.41 7.94 -4.97
N ALA A 43 10.88 7.00 -5.77
CA ALA A 43 10.63 7.24 -7.18
C ALA A 43 9.62 8.37 -7.43
N HIS A 44 8.68 8.61 -6.52
CA HIS A 44 7.76 9.74 -6.60
C HIS A 44 8.47 11.07 -6.30
N LEU A 45 9.38 11.10 -5.32
CA LEU A 45 10.17 12.28 -4.99
C LEU A 45 11.07 12.71 -6.14
N ASP A 46 11.63 11.76 -6.90
CA ASP A 46 12.42 12.06 -8.11
C ASP A 46 11.62 12.86 -9.16
N ARG A 47 10.29 12.72 -9.19
CA ARG A 47 9.39 13.48 -10.07
C ARG A 47 8.85 14.76 -9.42
N SER A 48 8.87 14.84 -8.09
CA SER A 48 8.33 15.93 -7.29
C SER A 48 9.36 16.42 -6.25
N PRO A 49 10.55 16.91 -6.66
CA PRO A 49 11.70 17.07 -5.76
C PRO A 49 11.53 18.14 -4.67
N PHE A 50 10.51 19.00 -4.78
CA PHE A 50 10.23 20.07 -3.81
C PHE A 50 9.05 19.75 -2.88
N ASP A 51 8.52 18.53 -2.93
CA ASP A 51 7.45 18.08 -2.03
C ASP A 51 8.01 17.76 -0.63
N ALA A 52 7.84 18.72 0.28
CA ALA A 52 8.30 18.60 1.66
C ALA A 52 7.53 17.55 2.47
N GLU A 53 6.24 17.32 2.17
CA GLU A 53 5.45 16.30 2.87
C GLU A 53 5.91 14.90 2.48
N LEU A 54 6.17 14.69 1.19
CA LEU A 54 6.72 13.44 0.67
C LEU A 54 8.11 13.15 1.25
N ALA A 55 8.98 14.16 1.33
CA ALA A 55 10.30 14.02 1.93
C ALA A 55 10.21 13.60 3.42
N GLN A 56 9.27 14.19 4.18
CA GLN A 56 9.02 13.80 5.57
C GLN A 56 8.47 12.37 5.69
N LEU A 57 7.59 11.96 4.77
CA LEU A 57 7.04 10.61 4.74
C LEU A 57 8.11 9.56 4.44
N ILE A 58 9.04 9.86 3.55
CA ILE A 58 10.20 9.01 3.25
C ILE A 58 11.09 8.88 4.49
N ALA A 59 11.42 9.99 5.16
CA ALA A 59 12.25 9.96 6.36
C ALA A 59 11.60 9.11 7.49
N LEU A 60 10.28 9.23 7.66
CA LEU A 60 9.52 8.38 8.59
C LEU A 60 9.63 6.90 8.19
N ALA A 61 9.42 6.58 6.92
CA ALA A 61 9.50 5.21 6.42
C ALA A 61 10.91 4.61 6.60
N GLU A 62 11.96 5.38 6.33
CA GLU A 62 13.35 4.95 6.54
C GLU A 62 13.65 4.68 8.01
N ALA A 63 13.19 5.55 8.92
CA ALA A 63 13.35 5.35 10.35
C ALA A 63 12.60 4.10 10.84
N THR A 64 11.35 3.89 10.40
CA THR A 64 10.55 2.72 10.76
C THR A 64 11.15 1.41 10.23
N LEU A 65 11.76 1.43 9.04
CA LEU A 65 12.33 0.24 8.41
C LEU A 65 13.81 0.00 8.74
N ALA A 66 14.44 0.83 9.56
CA ALA A 66 15.87 0.74 9.88
C ALA A 66 16.31 -0.65 10.41
N SER A 67 15.42 -1.34 11.15
CA SER A 67 15.67 -2.69 11.68
C SER A 67 15.00 -3.81 10.87
N THR A 68 14.26 -3.47 9.79
CA THR A 68 13.56 -4.44 8.95
C THR A 68 14.48 -4.89 7.81
N PRO A 69 14.85 -6.17 7.72
CA PRO A 69 15.70 -6.67 6.64
C PRO A 69 15.09 -6.34 5.27
N ARG A 70 15.92 -5.88 4.33
CA ARG A 70 15.49 -5.63 2.95
C ARG A 70 15.44 -6.95 2.18
N PRO A 71 14.27 -7.35 1.64
CA PRO A 71 14.17 -8.54 0.81
C PRO A 71 14.95 -8.40 -0.49
N ALA A 72 15.22 -9.53 -1.15
CA ALA A 72 15.72 -9.51 -2.53
C ALA A 72 14.72 -8.78 -3.42
N ALA A 73 15.20 -7.93 -4.33
CA ALA A 73 14.33 -7.19 -5.23
C ALA A 73 13.54 -8.19 -6.11
N PRO A 74 12.21 -8.02 -6.25
CA PRO A 74 11.45 -8.81 -7.20
C PRO A 74 11.93 -8.51 -8.63
N PRO A 75 11.68 -9.43 -9.59
CA PRO A 75 11.86 -9.16 -11.00
C PRO A 75 11.22 -7.81 -11.40
N ALA A 76 11.92 -7.07 -12.26
CA ALA A 76 11.39 -5.82 -12.80
C ALA A 76 9.98 -6.06 -13.36
N GLN A 77 9.05 -5.16 -13.05
CA GLN A 77 7.62 -5.18 -13.45
C GLN A 77 6.65 -5.95 -12.54
N LEU A 78 7.10 -6.67 -11.51
CA LEU A 78 6.17 -7.32 -10.57
C LEU A 78 5.76 -6.37 -9.43
N THR A 79 4.46 -6.20 -9.25
CA THR A 79 3.90 -5.46 -8.10
C THR A 79 3.92 -6.36 -6.87
N VAL A 80 4.54 -5.88 -5.79
CA VAL A 80 4.45 -6.55 -4.48
C VAL A 80 3.03 -6.36 -3.94
N CYS A 81 2.32 -7.48 -3.75
CA CYS A 81 0.95 -7.49 -3.26
C CYS A 81 0.92 -7.86 -1.78
N PRO A 82 0.20 -7.12 -0.92
CA PRO A 82 0.11 -7.43 0.49
C PRO A 82 -0.72 -8.70 0.74
N TRP A 83 -0.27 -9.51 1.69
CA TRP A 83 -1.03 -10.63 2.23
C TRP A 83 -1.45 -10.28 3.64
N PHE A 84 -2.75 -10.33 3.92
CA PHE A 84 -3.28 -9.92 5.22
C PHE A 84 -3.57 -11.11 6.10
N ARG A 85 -3.05 -11.13 7.33
CA ARG A 85 -3.35 -12.15 8.34
C ARG A 85 -4.47 -11.67 9.25
N LEU A 86 -5.63 -12.33 9.19
CA LEU A 86 -6.83 -12.00 9.97
C LEU A 86 -7.28 -13.20 10.79
N GLY A 87 -6.83 -13.26 12.05
CA GLY A 87 -6.95 -14.47 12.86
C GLY A 87 -6.15 -15.60 12.20
N ASP A 88 -6.81 -16.73 11.95
CA ASP A 88 -6.18 -17.90 11.32
C ASP A 88 -6.20 -17.87 9.79
N VAL A 89 -6.84 -16.86 9.19
CA VAL A 89 -7.04 -16.76 7.73
C VAL A 89 -5.96 -15.87 7.11
N LEU A 90 -5.36 -16.36 6.01
CA LEU A 90 -4.42 -15.59 5.19
C LEU A 90 -5.11 -15.10 3.91
N ILE A 91 -5.34 -13.79 3.81
CA ILE A 91 -5.97 -13.17 2.65
C ILE A 91 -4.89 -12.71 1.67
N ARG A 92 -4.69 -13.47 0.60
CA ARG A 92 -3.77 -13.10 -0.49
C ARG A 92 -4.45 -12.18 -1.48
N THR A 93 -3.73 -11.18 -1.95
CA THR A 93 -4.27 -10.17 -2.88
C THR A 93 -3.45 -10.03 -4.15
N ILE A 94 -4.09 -9.47 -5.18
CA ILE A 94 -3.47 -8.97 -6.40
C ILE A 94 -3.75 -7.46 -6.44
N VAL A 95 -2.71 -6.65 -6.64
CA VAL A 95 -2.84 -5.20 -6.77
C VAL A 95 -2.67 -4.78 -8.22
N VAL A 96 -3.65 -4.06 -8.74
CA VAL A 96 -3.57 -3.39 -10.04
C VAL A 96 -3.45 -1.89 -9.78
N ALA A 97 -2.32 -1.30 -10.17
CA ALA A 97 -2.10 0.14 -10.09
C ALA A 97 -2.31 0.78 -11.46
N ALA A 98 -3.37 1.57 -11.61
CA ALA A 98 -3.63 2.39 -12.78
C ALA A 98 -3.15 3.83 -12.52
N ARG A 99 -2.42 4.39 -13.48
CA ARG A 99 -1.94 5.77 -13.47
C ARG A 99 -2.65 6.54 -14.57
N PHE A 100 -3.21 7.68 -14.21
CA PHE A 100 -3.85 8.61 -15.14
C PHE A 100 -3.00 9.88 -15.18
N ASP A 101 -2.28 10.04 -16.29
CA ASP A 101 -1.50 11.24 -16.54
C ASP A 101 -2.42 12.35 -17.07
N ALA A 102 -2.30 13.54 -16.48
CA ALA A 102 -2.95 14.72 -17.02
C ALA A 102 -2.23 15.18 -18.31
N PRO A 103 -2.95 15.63 -19.34
CA PRO A 103 -2.33 16.35 -20.44
C PRO A 103 -1.59 17.58 -19.88
N ALA A 104 -0.43 17.89 -20.46
CA ALA A 104 0.58 18.83 -19.94
C ALA A 104 0.10 20.25 -19.57
N GLU A 105 -1.14 20.63 -19.91
CA GLU A 105 -1.72 21.95 -19.63
C GLU A 105 -2.62 22.00 -18.38
N VAL A 106 -2.86 20.88 -17.68
CA VAL A 106 -3.67 20.88 -16.46
C VAL A 106 -2.80 20.58 -15.24
N THR A 107 -2.84 21.47 -14.23
CA THR A 107 -2.16 21.33 -12.93
C THR A 107 -2.83 20.27 -12.03
N LEU A 108 -3.31 19.17 -12.60
CA LEU A 108 -3.81 18.04 -11.83
C LEU A 108 -2.63 17.16 -11.45
N ASP A 109 -2.47 16.93 -10.16
CA ASP A 109 -1.59 15.88 -9.67
C ASP A 109 -1.97 14.55 -10.34
N GLU A 110 -0.95 13.75 -10.64
CA GLU A 110 -1.11 12.41 -11.20
C GLU A 110 -2.09 11.60 -10.35
N LEU A 111 -3.23 11.21 -10.93
CA LEU A 111 -4.17 10.35 -10.24
C LEU A 111 -3.71 8.89 -10.36
N ARG A 112 -3.47 8.25 -9.22
CA ARG A 112 -3.20 6.82 -9.13
C ARG A 112 -4.35 6.12 -8.44
N ILE A 113 -4.86 5.06 -9.07
CA ILE A 113 -5.88 4.18 -8.50
C ILE A 113 -5.26 2.81 -8.28
N GLU A 114 -5.28 2.32 -7.04
CA GLU A 114 -4.89 0.96 -6.70
C GLU A 114 -6.14 0.13 -6.44
N LEU A 115 -6.33 -0.93 -7.23
CA LEU A 115 -7.40 -1.90 -7.06
C LEU A 115 -6.81 -3.16 -6.43
N ILE A 116 -7.42 -3.61 -5.33
CA ILE A 116 -7.02 -4.80 -4.59
C ILE A 116 -8.05 -5.90 -4.86
N TYR A 117 -7.60 -6.98 -5.50
CA TYR A 117 -8.42 -8.15 -5.83
C TYR A 117 -8.04 -9.35 -4.96
N PRO A 118 -8.98 -10.27 -4.67
CA PRO A 118 -8.63 -11.56 -4.11
C PRO A 118 -7.71 -12.32 -5.07
N ALA A 119 -6.66 -12.95 -4.53
CA ALA A 119 -5.76 -13.79 -5.32
C ALA A 119 -6.24 -15.24 -5.45
N ASP A 120 -7.13 -15.68 -4.57
CA ASP A 120 -7.63 -17.06 -4.48
C ASP A 120 -9.07 -17.12 -3.92
N ALA A 121 -9.63 -18.33 -3.89
CA ALA A 121 -10.99 -18.58 -3.46
C ALA A 121 -11.24 -18.23 -1.97
N GLU A 122 -10.24 -18.38 -1.11
CA GLU A 122 -10.34 -18.06 0.31
C GLU A 122 -10.44 -16.54 0.51
N ALA A 123 -9.58 -15.77 -0.18
CA ALA A 123 -9.67 -14.33 -0.22
C ALA A 123 -10.99 -13.84 -0.85
N GLU A 124 -11.46 -14.49 -1.91
CA GLU A 124 -12.72 -14.14 -2.56
C GLU A 124 -13.92 -14.30 -1.61
N GLN A 125 -14.00 -15.42 -0.91
CA GLN A 125 -15.05 -15.68 0.06
C GLN A 125 -15.04 -14.62 1.17
N TYR A 126 -13.85 -14.24 1.67
CA TYR A 126 -13.72 -13.20 2.67
C TYR A 126 -14.29 -11.85 2.18
N PHE A 127 -13.87 -11.38 0.99
CA PHE A 127 -14.32 -10.08 0.47
C PHE A 127 -15.83 -10.06 0.16
N ARG A 128 -16.39 -11.16 -0.35
CA ARG A 128 -17.85 -11.27 -0.56
C ARG A 128 -18.64 -11.16 0.75
N GLN A 129 -18.18 -11.82 1.82
CA GLN A 129 -18.81 -11.73 3.15
C GLN A 129 -18.62 -10.37 3.82
N ALA A 130 -17.51 -9.68 3.54
CA ALA A 130 -17.30 -8.32 4.02
C ALA A 130 -18.25 -7.34 3.32
N ALA A 131 -18.39 -7.44 2.00
CA ALA A 131 -19.30 -6.58 1.23
C ALA A 131 -20.77 -6.73 1.66
N SER A 132 -21.21 -7.95 2.00
CA SER A 132 -22.58 -8.20 2.47
C SER A 132 -22.86 -7.69 3.89
N ARG A 133 -21.83 -7.34 4.67
CA ARG A 133 -21.97 -6.78 6.03
C ARG A 133 -22.06 -5.25 6.05
N THR A 134 -21.69 -4.61 4.93
CA THR A 134 -21.65 -3.14 4.78
C THR A 134 -22.85 -2.59 4.00
N GLY A 135 -23.78 -3.47 3.56
CA GLY A 135 -25.07 -3.10 2.98
C GLY A 135 -26.20 -3.26 3.99
#